data_AF-A0A4Q9PWZ1-F1
#
_entry.id   AF-A0A4Q9PWZ1-F1
#
_cell.length_a   1.000
_cell.length_b   1.000
_cell.length_c   1.000
_cell.angle_alpha   90.00
_cell.angle_beta   90.00
_cell.angle_gamma   90.00
#
_symmetry.space_group_name_H-M   'P 1'
#
loop_
_entity.id
_entity.type
_entity.pdbx_description
1 polymer ?
#
loop_
_entity_poly.entity_id
_entity_poly.type
_entity_poly.pdbx_seq_one_letter_code
_entity_poly.pdbx_strand_id
1 'polypeptide(L)'
;LVHLQVLGRSILLINNPKIAFDLLEKRSAVNPSRPTSTIVKLVGWEWNFVWMSYGQQWRRHRWVFWQHFHPGVIPTYRAVLEEGARRLLSRLLTTPGKLEEHLR
;
A
#
# COMPACT_ATOMS: atom_id res chain seq x y z
N LEU A 1 0.52 17.61 16.96
CA LEU A 1 -0.83 17.08 16.60
C LEU A 1 -1.67 18.26 16.18
N VAL A 2 -2.35 18.17 15.04
CA VAL A 2 -3.27 19.21 14.56
C VAL A 2 -4.61 18.54 14.27
N HIS A 3 -5.71 19.10 14.79
CA HIS A 3 -7.05 18.60 14.53
C HIS A 3 -7.72 19.48 13.47
N LEU A 4 -8.36 18.84 12.49
CA LEU A 4 -9.07 19.47 11.40
C LEU A 4 -10.48 18.88 11.31
N GLN A 5 -11.45 19.71 10.92
CA GLN A 5 -12.79 19.28 10.56
C GLN A 5 -13.00 19.57 9.08
N VAL A 6 -13.19 18.51 8.29
CA VAL A 6 -13.34 18.61 6.83
C VAL A 6 -14.54 17.77 6.41
N LEU A 7 -15.53 18.40 5.76
CA LEU A 7 -16.74 17.73 5.26
C LEU A 7 -17.45 16.89 6.34
N GLY A 8 -17.55 17.42 7.56
CA GLY A 8 -18.16 16.73 8.71
C GLY A 8 -17.32 15.59 9.30
N ARG A 9 -16.06 15.43 8.87
CA ARG A 9 -15.13 14.42 9.38
C ARG A 9 -14.00 15.07 10.19
N SER A 10 -13.79 14.51 11.37
CA SER A 10 -12.65 14.83 12.23
C SER A 10 -11.38 14.15 11.70
N ILE A 11 -10.35 14.94 11.40
CA ILE A 11 -9.05 14.46 10.93
C ILE A 11 -7.98 14.90 11.93
N LEU A 12 -7.17 13.96 12.42
CA LEU A 12 -6.04 14.25 13.30
C LEU A 12 -4.73 14.09 12.53
N LEU A 13 -4.04 15.20 12.24
CA LEU A 13 -2.69 15.19 11.68
C LEU A 13 -1.66 14.90 12.77
N ILE A 14 -0.88 13.85 12.53
CA ILE A 14 0.25 13.45 13.36
C ILE A 14 1.53 13.95 12.71
N ASN A 15 2.15 14.98 13.30
CA ASN A 15 3.38 15.61 12.82
C ASN A 15 4.64 15.19 13.62
N ASN A 16 4.53 14.20 14.50
CA ASN A 16 5.62 13.71 15.32
C ASN A 16 5.81 12.20 15.11
N PRO A 17 7.02 11.74 14.74
CA PRO A 17 7.26 10.33 14.42
C PRO A 17 7.09 9.40 15.62
N LYS A 18 7.42 9.84 16.84
CA LYS A 18 7.24 9.03 18.06
C LYS A 18 5.75 8.78 18.31
N ILE A 19 4.93 9.83 18.19
CA ILE A 19 3.48 9.73 18.34
C ILE A 19 2.88 8.87 17.22
N ALA A 20 3.38 9.01 15.98
CA ALA A 20 2.94 8.17 14.87
C ALA A 20 3.22 6.69 15.13
N PHE A 21 4.41 6.34 15.63
CA PHE A 21 4.76 4.98 15.98
C PHE A 21 3.91 4.42 17.13
N ASP A 22 3.72 5.21 18.19
CA ASP A 22 2.90 4.80 19.33
C ASP A 22 1.44 4.55 18.96
N LEU A 23 0.88 5.37 18.06
CA LEU A 23 -0.48 5.21 17.58
C LEU A 23 -0.58 4.09 16.55
N LEU A 24 0.18 4.14 15.47
CA LEU A 24 0.01 3.27 14.30
C LEU A 24 0.58 1.86 14.51
N GLU A 25 1.61 1.70 15.32
CA GLU A 25 2.27 0.41 15.53
C GLU A 25 1.84 -0.22 16.86
N LYS A 26 2.17 0.43 17.99
CA LYS A 26 1.94 -0.13 19.33
C LYS A 26 0.46 -0.30 19.67
N ARG A 27 -0.39 0.60 19.17
CA ARG A 27 -1.85 0.60 19.43
C ARG A 27 -2.69 0.20 18.21
N SER A 28 -2.06 -0.39 17.20
CA SER A 28 -2.71 -0.84 15.96
C SER A 28 -3.96 -1.69 16.19
N ALA A 29 -3.98 -2.52 17.24
CA ALA A 29 -5.10 -3.40 17.58
C ALA A 29 -6.33 -2.69 18.17
N VAL A 30 -6.17 -1.49 18.75
CA VAL A 30 -7.24 -0.72 19.40
C VAL A 30 -7.71 0.43 18.51
N ASN A 31 -6.92 0.79 17.50
CA ASN A 31 -7.30 1.85 16.58
C ASN A 31 -8.53 1.48 15.75
N PRO A 32 -9.38 2.47 15.42
CA PRO A 32 -10.51 2.26 14.54
C PRO A 32 -10.08 1.60 13.23
N SER A 33 -10.86 0.60 12.83
CA SER A 33 -10.69 -0.07 11.55
C SER A 33 -10.84 0.91 10.38
N ARG A 34 -10.31 0.52 9.20
CA ARG A 34 -10.39 1.32 7.97
C ARG A 34 -11.85 1.69 7.68
N PRO A 35 -12.16 2.99 7.51
CA PRO A 35 -13.52 3.44 7.22
C PRO A 35 -13.95 2.99 5.83
N THR A 36 -15.23 2.62 5.69
CA THR A 36 -15.80 2.24 4.39
C THR A 36 -15.75 3.43 3.44
N SER A 37 -15.15 3.23 2.27
CA SER A 37 -15.07 4.24 1.21
C SER A 37 -16.13 3.97 0.14
N THR A 38 -17.01 4.94 -0.09
CA THR A 38 -17.99 4.89 -1.19
C THR A 38 -17.31 4.75 -2.55
N ILE A 39 -16.14 5.37 -2.72
CA ILE A 39 -15.36 5.28 -3.97
C ILE A 39 -14.93 3.83 -4.22
N VAL A 40 -14.43 3.13 -3.20
CA VAL A 40 -14.01 1.72 -3.32
C VAL A 40 -15.15 0.84 -3.81
N LYS A 41 -16.37 1.07 -3.30
CA LYS A 41 -17.57 0.38 -3.75
C LYS A 41 -17.92 0.73 -5.20
N LEU A 42 -17.89 2.01 -5.57
CA LEU A 42 -18.21 2.48 -6.92
C LEU A 42 -17.26 1.91 -7.98
N VAL A 43 -15.97 1.78 -7.67
CA VAL A 43 -14.98 1.21 -8.60
C VAL A 43 -14.86 -0.31 -8.51
N GLY A 44 -15.68 -0.96 -7.67
CA GLY A 44 -15.69 -2.42 -7.49
C GLY A 44 -14.41 -2.98 -6.86
N TRP A 45 -13.71 -2.19 -6.03
CA TRP A 45 -12.44 -2.59 -5.39
C TRP A 45 -12.62 -3.22 -4.00
N GLU A 46 -13.83 -3.61 -3.64
CA GLU A 46 -14.15 -4.21 -2.33
C GLU A 46 -13.42 -5.56 -2.11
N TRP A 47 -12.99 -6.23 -3.19
CA TRP A 47 -12.18 -7.45 -3.13
C TRP A 47 -10.74 -7.22 -2.64
N ASN A 48 -10.24 -5.98 -2.69
CA ASN A 48 -8.87 -5.65 -2.31
C ASN A 48 -8.76 -5.46 -0.80
N PHE A 49 -7.99 -6.33 -0.15
CA PHE A 49 -7.83 -6.34 1.31
C PHE A 49 -7.19 -5.08 1.89
N VAL A 50 -6.54 -4.24 1.08
CA VAL A 50 -6.04 -2.93 1.51
C VAL A 50 -7.21 -2.00 1.89
N TRP A 51 -8.39 -2.19 1.32
CA TRP A 51 -9.59 -1.41 1.65
C TRP A 51 -10.52 -2.09 2.65
N MET A 52 -10.25 -3.35 2.99
CA MET A 52 -11.07 -4.09 3.95
C MET A 52 -10.88 -3.58 5.38
N SER A 53 -11.98 -3.53 6.12
CA SER A 53 -11.94 -3.37 7.57
C SER A 53 -11.21 -4.55 8.23
N TYR A 54 -10.53 -4.28 9.35
CA TYR A 54 -9.87 -5.33 10.13
C TYR A 54 -10.90 -6.36 10.59
N GLY A 55 -10.58 -7.63 10.42
CA GLY A 55 -11.48 -8.75 10.71
C GLY A 55 -10.93 -10.06 10.17
N GLN A 56 -11.70 -11.14 10.31
CA GLN A 56 -11.29 -12.47 9.86
C GLN A 56 -11.04 -12.53 8.34
N GLN A 57 -11.86 -11.84 7.55
CA GLN A 57 -11.67 -11.74 6.10
C GLN A 57 -10.32 -11.07 5.78
N TRP A 58 -10.06 -9.89 6.33
CA TRP A 58 -8.77 -9.21 6.16
C TRP A 58 -7.58 -10.09 6.55
N ARG A 59 -7.66 -10.80 7.70
CA ARG A 59 -6.59 -11.70 8.17
C ARG A 59 -6.31 -12.82 7.17
N ARG A 60 -7.36 -13.43 6.62
CA ARG A 60 -7.24 -14.50 5.61
C ARG A 60 -6.58 -14.00 4.32
N HIS A 61 -7.03 -12.86 3.79
CA HIS A 61 -6.43 -12.27 2.59
C HIS A 61 -4.96 -11.87 2.84
N ARG A 62 -4.67 -11.24 3.98
CA ARG A 62 -3.30 -10.88 4.36
C ARG A 62 -2.41 -12.10 4.50
N TRP A 63 -2.90 -13.20 5.04
CA TRP A 63 -2.15 -14.44 5.16
C TRP A 63 -1.73 -14.98 3.78
N VAL A 64 -2.67 -15.09 2.84
CA VAL A 64 -2.36 -15.53 1.46
C VAL A 64 -1.36 -14.59 0.77
N PHE A 65 -1.55 -13.28 0.94
CA PHE A 65 -0.61 -12.29 0.41
C PHE A 65 0.80 -12.48 1.02
N TRP A 66 0.88 -12.68 2.34
CA TRP A 66 2.15 -12.82 3.03
C TRP A 66 2.96 -14.03 2.57
N GLN A 67 2.32 -15.12 2.13
CA GLN A 67 3.00 -16.29 1.58
C GLN A 67 3.88 -15.97 0.36
N HIS A 68 3.53 -14.93 -0.40
CA HIS A 68 4.23 -14.56 -1.63
C HIS A 68 5.13 -13.33 -1.44
N PHE A 69 4.81 -12.46 -0.49
CA PHE A 69 5.48 -11.16 -0.32
C PHE A 69 6.27 -11.02 0.99
N HIS A 70 6.49 -12.11 1.74
CA HIS A 70 7.37 -12.05 2.91
C HIS A 70 8.85 -11.98 2.50
N PRO A 71 9.73 -11.38 3.33
CA PRO A 71 11.14 -11.15 2.99
C PRO A 71 11.94 -12.39 2.56
N GLY A 72 11.52 -13.58 2.99
CA GLY A 72 12.18 -14.85 2.63
C GLY A 72 11.89 -15.31 1.20
N VAL A 73 10.75 -14.92 0.61
CA VAL A 73 10.37 -15.27 -0.78
C VAL A 73 10.83 -14.21 -1.77
N ILE A 74 10.97 -12.95 -1.36
CA ILE A 74 11.40 -11.83 -2.22
C ILE A 74 12.65 -12.15 -3.08
N PRO A 75 13.71 -12.83 -2.58
CA PRO A 75 14.88 -13.15 -3.39
C PRO A 75 14.57 -13.99 -4.63
N THR A 76 13.51 -14.80 -4.63
CA THR A 76 13.10 -15.63 -5.79
C THR A 76 12.68 -14.79 -6.99
N TYR A 77 12.22 -13.55 -6.77
CA TYR A 77 11.82 -12.63 -7.83
C TYR A 77 12.98 -11.80 -8.39
N ARG A 78 14.20 -11.91 -7.85
CA ARG A 78 15.34 -11.09 -8.31
C ARG A 78 15.62 -11.24 -9.80
N ALA A 79 15.64 -12.48 -10.29
CA ALA A 79 15.94 -12.74 -11.70
C ALA A 79 14.95 -12.03 -12.65
N VAL A 80 13.64 -12.10 -12.36
CA VAL A 80 12.62 -11.44 -13.18
C VAL A 80 12.67 -9.91 -13.05
N LEU A 81 12.95 -9.39 -11.85
CA LEU A 81 13.10 -7.96 -11.62
C LEU A 81 14.33 -7.39 -12.33
N GLU A 82 15.45 -8.10 -12.29
CA GLU A 82 16.68 -7.72 -13.00
C GLU A 82 16.47 -7.71 -14.51
N GLU A 83 15.77 -8.71 -15.05
CA GLU A 83 15.48 -8.75 -16.49
C GLU A 83 14.59 -7.57 -16.91
N GLY A 84 13.54 -7.28 -16.13
CA GLY A 84 12.71 -6.10 -16.34
C GLY A 84 13.51 -4.80 -16.30
N ALA A 85 14.44 -4.67 -15.34
CA ALA A 85 15.32 -3.51 -15.22
C ALA A 85 16.28 -3.38 -16.42
N ARG A 86 16.92 -4.47 -16.86
CA ARG A 86 17.81 -4.48 -18.04
C ARG A 86 17.06 -4.03 -19.29
N ARG A 87 15.84 -4.54 -19.50
CA ARG A 87 14.99 -4.16 -20.64
C ARG A 87 14.61 -2.68 -20.60
N LEU A 88 14.24 -2.16 -19.44
CA LEU A 88 13.92 -0.73 -19.26
C LEU A 88 15.15 0.14 -19.57
N LEU A 89 16.32 -0.22 -19.02
CA LEU A 89 17.56 0.52 -19.25
C LEU A 89 17.98 0.51 -20.71
N SER A 90 17.86 -0.63 -21.40
CA SER A 90 18.15 -0.74 -22.84
C SER A 90 17.27 0.22 -23.66
N ARG A 91 15.96 0.25 -23.38
CA ARG A 91 15.02 1.16 -24.06
C ARG A 91 15.34 2.64 -23.80
N LEU A 92 15.71 2.96 -22.57
CA LEU A 92 16.13 4.31 -22.18
C LEU A 92 17.43 4.74 -22.85
N LEU A 93 18.39 3.83 -23.05
CA LEU A 93 19.61 4.15 -23.79
C LEU A 93 19.31 4.49 -25.26
N THR A 94 18.33 3.81 -25.87
CA THR A 94 17.91 4.11 -27.25
C THR A 94 17.12 5.41 -27.34
N THR A 95 16.22 5.67 -26.39
CA THR A 95 15.36 6.87 -26.39
C THR A 95 15.20 7.44 -24.96
N PRO A 96 16.19 8.22 -24.48
CA PRO A 96 16.23 8.68 -23.09
C PRO A 96 15.06 9.57 -22.68
N GLY A 97 14.49 10.32 -23.62
CA GLY A 97 13.37 11.24 -23.37
C GLY A 97 11.99 10.56 -23.22
N LYS A 98 11.90 9.23 -23.36
CA LYS A 98 10.62 8.50 -23.44
C LYS A 98 10.35 7.59 -22.23
N LEU A 99 10.75 8.02 -21.03
CA LEU A 99 10.62 7.22 -19.81
C LEU A 99 9.19 6.72 -19.55
N GLU A 100 8.18 7.58 -19.68
CA GLU A 100 6.78 7.19 -19.44
C GLU A 100 6.29 6.11 -20.41
N GLU A 101 6.71 6.16 -21.67
CA GLU A 101 6.39 5.14 -22.68
C GLU A 101 7.06 3.80 -22.32
N HIS A 102 8.28 3.84 -21.79
CA HIS A 102 9.03 2.62 -21.44
C HIS A 102 8.56 1.94 -20.15
N LEU A 103 7.87 2.68 -19.27
CA LEU A 103 7.29 2.20 -18.02
C LEU A 103 5.89 1.59 -18.18
N ARG A 104 5.23 1.80 -19.32
CA ARG A 104 3.96 1.15 -19.68
C ARG A 104 4.17 -0.26 -20.21
#